data_AF-A0A3Q0SEG4-F1
#
_entry.id   AF-A0A3Q0SEG4-F1
#
_cell.length_a   1.000
_cell.length_b   1.000
_cell.length_c   1.000
_cell.angle_alpha   90.00
_cell.angle_beta   90.00
_cell.angle_gamma   90.00
#
_symmetry.space_group_name_H-M   'P 1'
#
loop_
_entity.id
_entity.type
_entity.pdbx_description
1 polymer ?
#
loop_
_entity_poly.entity_id
_entity_poly.type
_entity_poly.pdbx_seq_one_letter_code
_entity_poly.pdbx_strand_id
1 'polypeptide(L)'
;MHVYLDPVLWSKWEVNHWLDWCRAEFGLHCLGSDLRGLDGGQLCGLDREAFLGLVSDSTAGEILWDGPIQLWQFLLELLTDRSCQSCISWTGDGWEFKLTDPDEVALLWGRRKNKPKMNYEKLSRGLRYYYDKNIIRKTAGKRYVYRFTPLLADPPCAPINISLSHHCRPF
;
A
#
# COMPACT_ATOMS: atom_id res chain seq x y z
N MET A 1 25.46 8.93 -5.51
CA MET A 1 24.08 8.69 -5.05
C MET A 1 23.14 9.10 -6.17
N HIS A 2 22.78 8.18 -7.07
CA HIS A 2 21.93 8.51 -8.22
C HIS A 2 20.47 8.56 -7.77
N VAL A 3 19.91 9.76 -7.79
CA VAL A 3 18.47 9.99 -7.74
C VAL A 3 17.96 9.59 -9.13
N TYR A 4 17.33 8.42 -9.25
CA TYR A 4 16.76 7.99 -10.52
C TYR A 4 15.56 8.90 -10.85
N LEU A 5 15.76 9.74 -11.87
CA LEU A 5 14.72 10.49 -12.53
C LEU A 5 13.69 9.51 -13.12
N ASP A 6 12.42 9.92 -13.06
CA ASP A 6 11.24 9.38 -13.73
C ASP A 6 11.37 7.96 -14.36
N PRO A 7 10.70 6.93 -13.81
CA PRO A 7 10.69 5.57 -14.35
C PRO A 7 10.34 5.45 -15.83
N VAL A 8 9.58 6.41 -16.39
CA VAL A 8 9.26 6.45 -17.83
C VAL A 8 10.52 6.65 -18.69
N LEU A 9 11.56 7.29 -18.14
CA LEU A 9 12.82 7.58 -18.84
C LEU A 9 13.87 6.48 -18.67
N TRP A 10 13.55 5.40 -17.94
CA TRP A 10 14.51 4.33 -17.70
C TRP A 10 14.87 3.62 -19.01
N SER A 11 16.16 3.44 -19.23
CA SER A 11 16.69 2.51 -20.21
C SER A 11 16.37 1.06 -19.82
N LYS A 12 16.44 0.14 -20.79
CA LYS A 12 16.31 -1.30 -20.54
C LYS A 12 17.27 -1.81 -19.46
N TRP A 13 18.46 -1.23 -19.37
CA TRP A 13 19.43 -1.59 -18.33
C TRP A 13 18.94 -1.20 -16.94
N GLU A 14 18.37 0.01 -16.78
CA GLU A 14 17.84 0.50 -15.50
C GLU A 14 16.62 -0.32 -15.05
N VAL A 15 15.73 -0.68 -15.98
CA VAL A 15 14.61 -1.61 -15.72
C VAL A 15 15.12 -2.96 -15.24
N ASN A 16 16.12 -3.54 -15.92
CA ASN A 16 16.71 -4.81 -15.51
C ASN A 16 17.38 -4.75 -14.14
N HIS A 17 18.10 -3.66 -13.87
CA HIS A 17 18.73 -3.43 -12.58
C HIS A 17 17.71 -3.29 -11.44
N TRP A 18 16.59 -2.59 -11.70
CA TRP A 18 15.46 -2.51 -10.79
C TRP A 18 14.84 -3.88 -10.52
N LEU A 19 14.60 -4.68 -11.57
CA LEU A 19 14.09 -6.05 -11.43
C LEU A 19 15.04 -6.92 -10.60
N ASP A 20 16.36 -6.81 -10.80
CA ASP A 20 17.36 -7.56 -10.03
C ASP A 20 17.37 -7.16 -8.56
N TRP A 21 17.26 -5.86 -8.27
CA TRP A 21 17.08 -5.36 -6.91
C TRP A 21 15.80 -5.92 -6.28
N CYS A 22 14.67 -5.91 -7.00
CA CYS A 22 13.42 -6.47 -6.51
C CYS A 22 13.52 -7.96 -6.20
N ARG A 23 14.21 -8.75 -7.04
CA ARG A 23 14.46 -10.18 -6.78
C ARG A 23 15.24 -10.38 -5.48
N ALA A 24 16.27 -9.56 -5.26
CA ALA A 24 17.11 -9.65 -4.06
C ALA A 24 16.37 -9.18 -2.78
N GLU A 25 15.60 -8.10 -2.86
CA GLU A 25 14.92 -7.49 -1.71
C GLU A 25 13.68 -8.29 -1.28
N PHE A 26 12.92 -8.82 -2.24
CA PHE A 26 11.65 -9.51 -2.00
C PHE A 26 11.73 -11.04 -2.17
N GLY A 27 12.90 -11.60 -2.49
CA GLY A 27 13.10 -13.05 -2.65
C GLY A 27 12.34 -13.64 -3.85
N LEU A 28 12.17 -12.86 -4.92
CA LEU A 28 11.36 -13.26 -6.07
C LEU A 28 12.20 -14.11 -7.04
N HIS A 29 11.98 -15.42 -7.06
CA HIS A 29 12.77 -16.34 -7.88
C HIS A 29 12.25 -16.47 -9.33
N CYS A 30 11.05 -15.97 -9.62
CA CYS A 30 10.32 -16.22 -10.87
C CYS A 30 9.78 -14.95 -11.56
N LEU A 31 10.53 -13.83 -11.57
CA LEU A 31 10.14 -12.70 -12.41
C LEU A 31 10.36 -13.07 -13.88
N GLY A 32 9.28 -13.10 -14.66
CA GLY A 32 9.28 -13.57 -16.05
C GLY A 32 10.37 -12.92 -16.91
N SER A 33 10.93 -13.70 -17.85
CA SER A 33 11.90 -13.21 -18.85
C SER A 33 11.39 -12.02 -19.63
N ASP A 34 10.07 -11.92 -19.76
CA ASP A 34 9.40 -11.00 -20.68
C ASP A 34 9.41 -9.55 -20.16
N LEU A 35 9.51 -9.35 -18.84
CA LEU A 35 9.71 -8.03 -18.22
C LEU A 35 11.12 -7.46 -18.48
N ARG A 36 12.13 -8.32 -18.60
CA ARG A 36 13.54 -7.89 -18.77
C ARG A 36 13.83 -7.26 -20.14
N GLY A 37 12.90 -7.38 -21.09
CA GLY A 37 13.01 -6.81 -22.43
C GLY A 37 12.53 -5.36 -22.55
N LEU A 38 11.81 -4.86 -21.53
CA LEU A 38 11.12 -3.58 -21.55
C LEU A 38 12.05 -2.42 -21.16
N ASP A 39 11.86 -1.27 -21.80
CA ASP A 39 12.32 0.00 -21.27
C ASP A 39 11.29 0.61 -20.31
N GLY A 40 11.65 1.71 -19.65
CA GLY A 40 10.83 2.37 -18.65
C GLY A 40 9.48 2.86 -19.18
N GLY A 41 9.45 3.39 -20.40
CA GLY A 41 8.22 3.86 -21.03
C GLY A 41 7.26 2.70 -21.32
N GLN A 42 7.79 1.58 -21.80
CA GLN A 42 7.00 0.36 -22.00
C GLN A 42 6.51 -0.23 -20.67
N LEU A 43 7.38 -0.29 -19.66
CA LEU A 43 7.05 -0.81 -18.33
C LEU A 43 5.94 -0.01 -17.66
N CYS A 44 6.04 1.33 -17.68
CA CYS A 44 5.04 2.23 -17.09
C CYS A 44 3.75 2.31 -17.90
N GLY A 45 3.76 1.91 -19.17
CA GLY A 45 2.59 1.86 -20.04
C GLY A 45 1.77 0.58 -19.92
N LEU A 46 2.25 -0.45 -19.20
CA LEU A 46 1.48 -1.67 -18.96
C LEU A 46 0.28 -1.37 -18.06
N ASP A 47 -0.86 -1.98 -18.36
CA ASP A 47 -1.95 -2.11 -17.39
C ASP A 47 -1.70 -3.31 -16.45
N ARG A 48 -2.53 -3.43 -15.42
CA ARG A 48 -2.39 -4.49 -14.40
C ARG A 48 -2.43 -5.88 -14.99
N GLU A 49 -3.32 -6.13 -15.95
CA GLU A 49 -3.52 -7.45 -16.53
C GLU A 49 -2.32 -7.85 -17.40
N ALA A 50 -1.84 -6.91 -18.23
CA ALA A 50 -0.64 -7.09 -19.02
C ALA A 50 0.60 -7.29 -18.13
N PHE A 51 0.75 -6.51 -17.05
CA PHE A 51 1.88 -6.67 -16.13
C PHE A 51 1.86 -8.03 -15.42
N LEU A 52 0.71 -8.44 -14.86
CA LEU A 52 0.58 -9.73 -14.19
C LEU A 52 0.71 -10.90 -15.18
N GLY A 53 0.27 -10.74 -16.43
CA GLY A 53 0.47 -11.73 -17.48
C GLY A 53 1.94 -11.97 -17.83
N LEU A 54 2.80 -10.97 -17.63
CA LEU A 54 4.25 -11.04 -17.86
C LEU A 54 5.04 -11.56 -16.66
N VAL A 55 4.41 -11.63 -15.47
CA VAL A 55 5.02 -12.20 -14.26
C VAL A 55 4.46 -13.60 -14.02
N SER A 56 5.29 -14.62 -14.21
CA SER A 56 4.89 -16.03 -14.04
C SER A 56 4.44 -16.37 -12.60
N ASP A 57 4.92 -15.60 -11.61
CA ASP A 57 4.51 -15.71 -10.22
C ASP A 57 3.51 -14.59 -9.88
N SER A 58 2.23 -14.96 -9.78
CA SER A 58 1.14 -14.04 -9.39
C SER A 58 1.40 -13.27 -8.09
N THR A 59 2.06 -13.89 -7.10
CA THR A 59 2.37 -13.22 -5.82
C THR A 59 3.46 -12.18 -6.01
N ALA A 60 4.50 -12.51 -6.78
CA ALA A 60 5.56 -11.59 -7.15
C ALA A 60 5.02 -10.41 -7.99
N GLY A 61 4.10 -10.70 -8.91
CA GLY A 61 3.46 -9.70 -9.77
C GLY A 61 2.65 -8.68 -8.97
N GLU A 62 1.90 -9.14 -7.97
CA GLU A 62 1.16 -8.24 -7.08
C GLU A 62 2.09 -7.36 -6.24
N ILE A 63 3.19 -7.91 -5.72
CA ILE A 63 4.18 -7.14 -4.93
C ILE A 63 4.82 -6.03 -5.77
N LEU A 64 5.13 -6.29 -7.05
CA LEU A 64 5.77 -5.33 -7.93
C LEU A 64 4.81 -4.28 -8.48
N TRP A 65 3.57 -4.67 -8.77
CA TRP A 65 2.57 -3.77 -9.34
C TRP A 65 1.98 -2.82 -8.28
N ASP A 66 1.58 -3.35 -7.12
CA ASP A 66 0.96 -2.54 -6.05
C ASP A 66 2.00 -1.90 -5.12
N GLY A 67 3.26 -2.34 -5.21
CA GLY A 67 4.33 -1.95 -4.31
C GLY A 67 4.14 -2.48 -2.90
N PRO A 68 5.07 -2.15 -1.97
CA PRO A 68 4.95 -2.59 -0.60
C PRO A 68 3.72 -1.94 0.06
N ILE A 69 2.76 -2.76 0.50
CA ILE A 69 1.54 -2.29 1.18
C ILE A 69 1.82 -1.17 2.17
N GLN A 70 1.04 -0.10 2.07
CA GLN A 70 1.12 1.05 2.94
C GLN A 70 0.18 0.90 4.13
N LEU A 71 0.49 1.60 5.24
CA LEU A 71 -0.30 1.50 6.46
C LEU A 71 -1.76 1.88 6.24
N TRP A 72 -2.04 2.90 5.43
CA TRP A 72 -3.42 3.33 5.17
C TRP A 72 -4.24 2.25 4.43
N GLN A 73 -3.64 1.54 3.47
CA GLN A 73 -4.27 0.43 2.75
C GLN A 73 -4.54 -0.74 3.71
N PHE A 74 -3.55 -1.09 4.51
CA PHE A 74 -3.66 -2.13 5.52
C PHE A 74 -4.78 -1.85 6.54
N LEU A 75 -4.89 -0.61 7.03
CA LEU A 75 -5.96 -0.24 7.97
C LEU A 75 -7.33 -0.33 7.31
N LEU A 76 -7.44 0.05 6.04
CA LEU A 76 -8.68 -0.07 5.28
C LEU A 76 -9.08 -1.54 5.08
N GLU A 77 -8.13 -2.42 4.77
CA GLU A 77 -8.36 -3.87 4.68
C GLU A 77 -8.92 -4.45 6.00
N LEU A 78 -8.30 -4.11 7.14
CA LEU A 78 -8.79 -4.57 8.44
C LEU A 78 -10.20 -4.03 8.74
N LEU A 79 -10.51 -2.81 8.30
CA LEU A 79 -11.83 -2.21 8.48
C LEU A 79 -12.93 -2.85 7.63
N THR A 80 -12.57 -3.50 6.52
CA THR A 80 -13.49 -4.30 5.69
C THR A 80 -13.65 -5.73 6.17
N ASP A 81 -12.68 -6.28 6.90
CA ASP A 81 -12.76 -7.64 7.45
C ASP A 81 -13.55 -7.66 8.77
N ARG A 82 -14.72 -8.31 8.75
CA ARG A 82 -15.57 -8.45 9.94
C ARG A 82 -14.88 -9.17 11.10
N SER A 83 -13.91 -10.05 10.83
CA SER A 83 -13.16 -10.75 11.88
C SER A 83 -12.24 -9.82 12.68
N CYS A 84 -11.90 -8.65 12.12
CA CYS A 84 -11.01 -7.66 12.73
C CYS A 84 -11.75 -6.58 13.53
N GLN A 85 -13.09 -6.62 13.61
CA GLN A 85 -13.90 -5.59 14.29
C GLN A 85 -13.59 -5.43 15.79
N SER A 86 -13.01 -6.46 16.42
CA SER A 86 -12.57 -6.44 17.81
C SER A 86 -11.36 -5.51 18.04
N CYS A 87 -10.48 -5.32 17.04
CA CYS A 87 -9.27 -4.50 17.16
C CYS A 87 -9.34 -3.18 16.38
N ILE A 88 -10.17 -3.09 15.34
CA ILE A 88 -10.40 -1.87 14.57
C ILE A 88 -11.80 -1.85 13.95
N SER A 89 -12.51 -0.72 14.05
CA SER A 89 -13.87 -0.60 13.51
C SER A 89 -14.22 0.83 13.09
N TRP A 90 -15.16 0.93 12.16
CA TRP A 90 -15.83 2.20 11.83
C TRP A 90 -16.67 2.68 13.00
N THR A 91 -16.70 3.99 13.25
CA THR A 91 -17.51 4.57 14.33
C THR A 91 -18.96 4.85 13.91
N GLY A 92 -19.26 4.78 12.61
CA GLY A 92 -20.54 5.20 12.03
C GLY A 92 -20.62 6.71 11.75
N ASP A 93 -19.55 7.47 12.00
CA ASP A 93 -19.47 8.90 11.66
C ASP A 93 -18.63 9.07 10.37
N GLY A 94 -19.26 8.77 9.23
CA GLY A 94 -18.64 8.79 7.91
C GLY A 94 -17.39 7.90 7.85
N TRP A 95 -16.25 8.48 7.44
CA TRP A 95 -14.96 7.79 7.32
C TRP A 95 -14.13 7.77 8.61
N GLU A 96 -14.77 7.94 9.76
CA GLU A 96 -14.12 7.86 11.07
C GLU A 96 -14.03 6.41 11.55
N PHE A 97 -12.83 6.03 11.99
CA PHE A 97 -12.54 4.72 12.54
C PHE A 97 -11.81 4.83 13.88
N LYS A 98 -11.92 3.78 14.67
CA LYS A 98 -11.28 3.64 15.97
C LYS A 98 -10.44 2.38 16.00
N LEU A 99 -9.20 2.49 16.49
CA LEU A 99 -8.44 1.32 16.94
C LEU A 99 -8.95 0.96 18.35
N THR A 100 -9.78 -0.06 18.44
CA THR A 100 -10.32 -0.56 19.72
C THR A 100 -9.25 -1.31 20.51
N ASP A 101 -8.38 -2.03 19.80
CA ASP A 101 -7.14 -2.62 20.34
C ASP A 101 -5.94 -2.16 19.49
N PRO A 102 -5.29 -1.04 19.88
CA PRO A 102 -4.16 -0.49 19.13
C PRO A 102 -2.92 -1.38 19.10
N ASP A 103 -2.75 -2.24 20.12
CA ASP A 103 -1.60 -3.13 20.22
C ASP A 103 -1.77 -4.33 19.29
N GLU A 104 -2.97 -4.90 19.20
CA GLU A 104 -3.27 -5.96 18.22
C GLU A 104 -3.14 -5.43 16.78
N VAL A 105 -3.64 -4.22 16.49
CA VAL A 105 -3.46 -3.60 15.16
C VAL A 105 -1.97 -3.41 14.84
N ALA A 106 -1.16 -3.01 15.81
CA ALA A 106 0.28 -2.87 15.63
C ALA A 106 0.98 -4.22 15.44
N LEU A 107 0.53 -5.27 16.13
CA LEU A 107 1.03 -6.63 15.96
C LEU A 107 0.72 -7.16 14.55
N LEU A 108 -0.52 -7.00 14.09
CA LEU A 108 -0.94 -7.40 12.74
C LEU A 108 -0.15 -6.64 11.67
N TRP A 109 0.07 -5.33 11.85
CA TRP A 109 0.92 -4.56 10.96
C TRP A 109 2.39 -5.04 10.98
N GLY A 110 2.90 -5.35 12.16
CA GLY A 110 4.22 -5.94 12.36
C GLY A 110 4.36 -7.27 11.61
N ARG A 111 3.38 -8.16 11.73
CA ARG A 111 3.32 -9.42 10.95
C ARG A 111 3.30 -9.16 9.46
N ARG A 112 2.42 -8.25 8.99
CA ARG A 112 2.29 -7.91 7.57
C ARG A 112 3.58 -7.39 6.93
N LYS A 113 4.37 -6.61 7.67
CA LYS A 113 5.65 -6.03 7.19
C LYS A 113 6.90 -6.76 7.66
N ASN A 114 6.75 -7.92 8.31
CA ASN A 114 7.82 -8.66 8.97
C ASN A 114 8.70 -7.78 9.88
N LYS A 115 8.07 -6.97 10.74
CA LYS A 115 8.70 -6.08 11.72
C LYS A 115 8.31 -6.52 13.15
N PRO A 116 9.06 -7.44 13.79
CA PRO A 116 8.70 -8.03 15.09
C PRO A 116 8.73 -7.04 16.25
N LYS A 117 9.40 -5.88 16.09
CA LYS A 117 9.45 -4.79 17.08
C LYS A 117 8.42 -3.69 16.81
N MET A 118 7.40 -3.95 15.99
CA MET A 118 6.30 -3.00 15.75
C MET A 118 5.46 -2.84 17.02
N ASN A 119 5.02 -1.63 17.30
CA ASN A 119 4.13 -1.29 18.40
C ASN A 119 3.29 -0.07 18.03
N TYR A 120 2.30 0.28 18.85
CA TYR A 120 1.42 1.40 18.55
C TYR A 120 2.16 2.74 18.47
N GLU A 121 3.20 2.97 19.29
CA GLU A 121 3.98 4.21 19.24
C GLU A 121 4.60 4.43 17.85
N LYS A 122 5.20 3.39 17.27
CA LYS A 122 5.77 3.41 15.92
C LYS A 122 4.70 3.50 14.84
N LEU A 123 3.63 2.71 14.96
CA LEU A 123 2.51 2.74 14.01
C LEU A 123 1.87 4.14 13.96
N SER A 124 1.65 4.75 15.13
CA SER A 124 1.09 6.09 15.24
C SER A 124 1.98 7.16 14.62
N ARG A 125 3.31 6.93 14.54
CA ARG A 125 4.22 7.82 13.79
C ARG A 125 3.94 7.80 12.30
N GLY A 126 3.59 6.64 11.75
CA GLY A 126 3.09 6.48 10.38
C GLY A 126 1.76 7.19 10.17
N LEU A 127 0.81 7.05 11.11
CA LEU A 127 -0.46 7.81 11.05
C LEU A 127 -0.24 9.32 11.02
N ARG A 128 0.68 9.84 11.84
CA ARG A 128 1.03 11.28 11.85
C ARG A 128 1.59 11.76 10.52
N TYR A 129 2.30 10.91 9.78
CA TYR A 129 2.83 11.26 8.45
C TYR A 129 1.73 11.49 7.41
N TYR A 130 0.52 10.97 7.65
CA TYR A 130 -0.62 11.12 6.74
C TYR A 130 -1.42 12.41 6.93
N TYR A 131 -1.16 13.19 7.99
CA TYR A 131 -1.94 14.38 8.30
C TYR A 131 -1.76 15.46 7.24
N ASP A 132 -0.52 15.80 6.93
CA ASP A 132 -0.17 16.83 5.93
C ASP A 132 -0.46 16.35 4.50
N LYS A 133 -0.49 15.02 4.30
CA LYS A 133 -0.80 14.40 3.01
C LYS A 133 -2.30 14.30 2.72
N ASN A 134 -3.15 14.72 3.65
CA ASN A 134 -4.60 14.57 3.53
C ASN A 134 -5.02 13.14 3.14
N ILE A 135 -4.46 12.13 3.84
CA ILE A 135 -4.88 10.72 3.71
C ILE A 135 -5.66 10.29 4.96
N ILE A 136 -5.12 10.58 6.15
CA ILE A 136 -5.77 10.32 7.44
C ILE A 136 -5.59 11.58 8.29
N ARG A 137 -6.59 11.89 9.12
CA ARG A 137 -6.52 12.94 10.14
C ARG A 137 -6.78 12.36 11.53
N LYS A 138 -6.23 13.01 12.55
CA LYS A 138 -6.54 12.71 13.95
C LYS A 138 -7.87 13.34 14.34
N THR A 139 -8.80 12.55 14.89
CA THR A 139 -9.97 13.14 15.55
C THR A 139 -9.55 13.73 16.90
N ALA A 140 -9.73 15.04 17.06
CA ALA A 140 -9.38 15.77 18.28
C ALA A 140 -10.20 15.26 19.48
N GLY A 141 -9.59 15.24 20.67
CA GLY A 141 -10.27 14.85 21.92
C GLY A 141 -10.60 13.35 22.07
N LYS A 142 -10.56 12.54 21.00
CA LYS A 142 -10.88 11.11 21.05
C LYS A 142 -9.61 10.24 21.05
N ARG A 143 -9.45 9.31 21.99
CA ARG A 143 -8.30 8.38 22.00
C ARG A 143 -8.42 7.32 20.91
N TYR A 144 -7.35 7.12 20.15
CA TYR A 144 -7.23 6.11 19.07
C TYR A 144 -8.25 6.24 17.93
N VAL A 145 -8.90 7.39 17.81
CA VAL A 145 -9.84 7.68 16.72
C VAL A 145 -9.18 8.54 15.65
N TYR A 146 -9.41 8.15 14.40
CA TYR A 146 -8.85 8.75 13.20
C TYR A 146 -9.91 8.80 12.12
N ARG A 147 -9.69 9.62 11.10
CA ARG A 147 -10.63 9.76 9.98
C ARG A 147 -9.87 9.71 8.67
N PHE A 148 -10.31 8.88 7.74
CA PHE A 148 -9.84 8.99 6.35
C PHE A 148 -10.42 10.26 5.73
N THR A 149 -9.59 11.01 5.03
CA THR A 149 -10.02 12.24 4.38
C THR A 149 -10.79 11.94 3.09
N PRO A 150 -11.80 12.76 2.74
CA PRO A 150 -12.57 12.59 1.51
C PRO A 150 -11.78 12.71 0.21
N LEU A 151 -10.51 13.14 0.23
CA LEU A 151 -9.62 13.09 -0.94
C LEU A 151 -9.24 11.65 -1.35
N LEU A 152 -9.55 10.64 -0.53
CA LEU A 152 -9.60 9.24 -0.96
C LEU A 152 -10.93 8.88 -1.66
N ALA A 153 -11.95 9.73 -1.57
CA ALA A 153 -13.25 9.56 -2.20
C ALA A 153 -13.36 10.26 -3.57
N ASP A 154 -12.47 11.20 -3.90
CA ASP A 154 -12.33 11.83 -5.23
C ASP A 154 -10.86 11.76 -5.70
N PRO A 155 -10.54 11.08 -6.82
CA PRO A 155 -9.15 10.81 -7.20
C PRO A 155 -8.54 12.04 -7.89
N PRO A 156 -7.45 12.58 -7.32
CA PRO A 156 -6.19 12.52 -8.06
C PRO A 156 -5.01 12.28 -7.10
N CYS A 157 -4.02 11.49 -7.55
CA CYS A 157 -2.72 11.22 -6.90
C CYS A 157 -2.54 9.91 -6.11
N ALA A 158 -3.35 8.87 -6.33
CA ALA A 158 -2.90 7.51 -6.04
C ALA A 158 -1.94 7.07 -7.17
N PRO A 159 -0.74 6.53 -6.88
CA PRO A 159 -0.02 5.75 -7.87
C PRO A 159 -0.94 4.60 -8.29
N ILE A 160 -1.07 4.41 -9.60
CA ILE A 160 -1.89 3.46 -10.36
C ILE A 160 -2.42 2.29 -9.50
N ASN A 161 -3.53 2.49 -8.78
CA ASN A 161 -4.28 1.38 -8.22
C ASN A 161 -5.76 1.75 -8.12
N ILE A 162 -6.48 1.38 -9.16
CA ILE A 162 -7.93 1.51 -9.31
C ILE A 162 -8.52 0.15 -8.93
N SER A 163 -8.67 -0.14 -7.63
CA SER A 163 -9.44 -1.32 -7.18
C SER A 163 -10.25 -1.09 -5.90
N LEU A 164 -10.56 0.17 -5.55
CA LEU A 164 -11.34 0.49 -4.36
C LEU A 164 -12.65 1.26 -4.64
N SER A 165 -13.08 1.36 -5.90
CA SER A 165 -14.19 2.24 -6.29
C SER A 165 -15.61 1.72 -5.98
N HIS A 166 -15.82 0.44 -5.65
CA HIS A 166 -17.20 -0.09 -5.52
C HIS A 166 -17.58 -0.75 -4.19
N HIS A 167 -16.65 -1.07 -3.29
CA HIS A 167 -16.99 -1.80 -2.05
C HIS A 167 -16.70 -1.05 -0.74
N CYS A 168 -16.12 0.15 -0.81
CA CYS A 168 -15.63 0.84 0.38
C CYS A 168 -16.53 1.97 0.89
N ARG A 169 -17.81 2.07 0.52
CA ARG A 169 -18.67 3.12 1.10
C ARG A 169 -19.06 2.72 2.54
N PRO A 170 -18.68 3.49 3.58
CA PRO A 170 -19.37 3.38 4.85
C PRO A 170 -20.82 3.87 4.66
N PHE A 171 -21.78 3.19 5.29
CA PHE A 171 -23.18 3.60 5.33
C PHE A 171 -23.33 5.01 5.89
#